data_AF-A0A844SP34-F1
#
_entry.id   AF-A0A844SP34-F1
#
_cell.length_a   1.000
_cell.length_b   1.000
_cell.length_c   1.000
_cell.angle_alpha   90.00
_cell.angle_beta   90.00
_cell.angle_gamma   90.00
#
_symmetry.space_group_name_H-M   'P 1'
#
loop_
_entity.id
_entity.type
_entity.pdbx_description
1 polymer ?
#
loop_
_entity_poly.entity_id
_entity_poly.type
_entity_poly.pdbx_seq_one_letter_code
_entity_poly.pdbx_strand_id
1 'polypeptide(L)'
;MSRHSSGWCCARLSTLGSRNKRLVGEALSELSKTLNFRLVDGLAERVIFREFYPRGLTAIDDVSQLALGSRPTMSHVTARLEMERLMTAIMLGHLVARPPESSDASRDAA
;
A
#
# COMPACT_ATOMS: atom_id res chain seq x y z
N MET A 1 10.10 8.75 27.10
CA MET A 1 8.97 9.02 26.20
C MET A 1 9.45 8.93 24.76
N SER A 2 9.30 7.78 24.08
CA SER A 2 9.76 7.62 22.69
C SER A 2 8.56 7.38 21.79
N ARG A 3 8.18 8.39 20.99
CA ARG A 3 7.18 8.23 19.93
C ARG A 3 7.90 7.77 18.67
N HIS A 4 7.97 6.46 18.44
CA HIS A 4 8.31 5.91 17.12
C HIS A 4 7.05 5.95 16.26
N SER A 5 6.81 7.07 15.58
CA SER A 5 5.68 7.24 14.67
C SER A 5 6.14 7.05 13.23
N SER A 6 6.35 5.81 12.80
CA SER A 6 6.53 5.48 11.38
C SER A 6 5.16 5.50 10.69
N GLY A 7 4.76 6.68 10.24
CA GLY A 7 3.48 6.90 9.54
C GLY A 7 3.58 6.56 8.05
N TRP A 8 2.51 6.02 7.48
CA TRP A 8 2.38 5.78 6.04
C TRP A 8 1.49 6.87 5.44
N CYS A 9 1.93 7.52 4.36
CA CYS A 9 1.12 8.50 3.64
C CYS A 9 0.92 8.02 2.19
N CYS A 10 -0.31 7.62 1.86
CA CYS A 10 -0.68 7.27 0.49
C CYS A 10 -1.02 8.56 -0.27
N ALA A 11 -0.26 8.87 -1.32
CA ALA A 11 -0.53 10.03 -2.17
C ALA A 11 -1.17 9.57 -3.49
N ARG A 12 -2.38 10.06 -3.80
CA ARG A 12 -3.01 9.79 -5.09
C ARG A 12 -2.46 10.75 -6.16
N LEU A 13 -1.34 10.38 -6.77
CA LEU A 13 -0.83 11.02 -7.98
C LEU A 13 -1.37 10.25 -9.19
N SER A 14 -2.39 10.77 -9.87
CA SER A 14 -2.97 10.08 -11.04
C SER A 14 -1.96 9.85 -12.16
N THR A 15 -2.14 8.81 -12.97
CA THR A 15 -1.34 8.54 -14.17
C THR A 15 -1.70 9.55 -15.24
N LEU A 16 -0.91 10.63 -15.39
CA LEU A 16 -0.76 11.49 -16.59
C LEU A 16 0.06 12.75 -16.23
N GLY A 17 1.32 12.76 -16.64
CA GLY A 17 2.00 13.82 -17.42
C GLY A 17 2.13 15.27 -16.92
N SER A 18 1.61 15.65 -15.76
CA SER A 18 1.65 17.06 -15.34
C SER A 18 2.97 17.44 -14.64
N ARG A 19 3.56 18.59 -15.02
CA ARG A 19 4.69 19.24 -14.31
C ARG A 19 4.40 19.39 -12.81
N ASN A 20 3.13 19.62 -12.43
CA ASN A 20 2.73 19.70 -11.03
C ASN A 20 2.89 18.36 -10.29
N LYS A 21 2.68 17.21 -10.93
CA LYS A 21 2.90 15.91 -10.26
C LYS A 21 4.37 15.67 -9.97
N ARG A 22 5.26 16.06 -10.89
CA ARG A 22 6.71 15.94 -10.66
C ARG A 22 7.15 16.84 -9.50
N LEU A 23 6.73 18.10 -9.50
CA LEU A 23 7.05 19.05 -8.43
C LEU A 23 6.48 18.60 -7.07
N VAL A 24 5.22 18.15 -7.03
CA VAL A 24 4.59 17.63 -5.82
C VAL A 24 5.27 16.34 -5.36
N GLY A 25 5.65 15.45 -6.29
CA GLY A 25 6.39 14.22 -5.97
C GLY A 25 7.77 14.51 -5.40
N GLU A 26 8.50 15.47 -5.98
CA GLU A 26 9.81 15.94 -5.48
C GLU A 26 9.68 16.53 -4.06
N ALA A 27 8.73 17.44 -3.85
CA ALA A 27 8.49 18.04 -2.53
C ALA A 27 8.05 17.01 -1.48
N LEU A 28 7.19 16.05 -1.85
CA LEU A 28 6.78 14.96 -0.96
C LEU A 28 7.95 14.03 -0.65
N SER A 29 8.84 13.78 -1.61
CA SER A 29 10.06 12.97 -1.40
C SER A 29 11.02 13.64 -0.42
N GLU A 30 11.21 14.96 -0.51
CA GLU A 30 12.00 15.71 0.47
C GLU A 30 11.36 15.65 1.86
N LEU A 31 10.05 15.88 1.95
CA LEU A 31 9.33 15.84 3.22
C LEU A 31 9.35 14.44 3.85
N SER A 32 9.35 13.39 3.03
CA SER A 32 9.40 11.99 3.48
C SER A 32 10.67 11.70 4.30
N LYS A 33 11.80 12.32 3.92
CA LYS A 33 13.09 12.19 4.64
C LYS A 33 13.05 12.89 5.99
N THR A 34 12.35 14.02 6.09
CA THR A 34 12.26 14.81 7.32
C THR A 34 11.29 14.20 8.33
N LEU A 35 10.16 13.65 7.85
CA LEU A 35 9.08 13.15 8.70
C LEU A 35 9.05 11.62 8.83
N ASN A 36 10.03 10.90 8.26
CA ASN A 36 10.15 9.44 8.31
C ASN A 36 8.88 8.68 7.87
N PHE A 37 8.20 9.18 6.83
CA PHE A 37 7.13 8.45 6.16
C PHE A 37 7.62 7.92 4.82
N ARG A 38 6.98 6.85 4.33
CA ARG A 38 7.25 6.30 3.00
C ARG A 38 6.10 6.63 2.06
N LEU A 39 6.46 7.07 0.86
CA LEU A 39 5.52 7.26 -0.24
C LEU A 39 5.23 5.92 -0.90
N VAL A 40 3.95 5.64 -1.11
CA VAL A 40 3.46 4.47 -1.84
C VAL A 40 2.48 4.96 -2.90
N ASP A 41 2.55 4.35 -4.08
CA ASP A 41 1.61 4.62 -5.15
C ASP A 41 0.18 4.31 -4.69
N GLY A 42 -0.71 5.29 -4.83
CA GLY A 42 -2.12 5.12 -4.48
C GLY A 42 -2.87 4.22 -5.47
N LEU A 43 -3.98 3.66 -5.01
CA LEU A 43 -4.90 2.90 -5.86
C LEU A 43 -5.55 3.80 -6.91
N ALA A 44 -5.80 3.27 -8.11
CA ALA A 44 -6.57 4.00 -9.10
C ALA A 44 -8.06 3.98 -8.71
N GLU A 45 -8.76 5.08 -8.94
CA GLU A 45 -10.21 5.11 -8.81
C GLU A 45 -10.84 4.27 -9.93
N ARG A 46 -11.64 3.27 -9.56
CA ARG A 46 -12.28 2.33 -10.49
C ARG A 46 -13.72 2.06 -10.07
N VAL A 47 -14.61 1.90 -11.04
CA VAL A 47 -16.05 1.62 -10.80
C VAL A 47 -16.27 0.29 -10.07
N ILE A 48 -15.39 -0.69 -10.31
CA ILE A 48 -15.48 -2.04 -9.71
C ILE A 48 -15.53 -2.04 -8.18
N PHE A 49 -14.92 -1.07 -7.49
CA PHE A 49 -15.00 -0.98 -6.03
C PHE A 49 -16.43 -0.69 -5.55
N ARG A 50 -17.21 0.05 -6.35
CA ARG A 50 -18.63 0.32 -6.08
C ARG A 50 -19.51 -0.89 -6.41
N GLU A 51 -19.08 -1.75 -7.31
CA GLU A 51 -19.79 -3.00 -7.66
C GLU A 51 -19.59 -4.09 -6.60
N PHE A 52 -18.40 -4.13 -5.99
CA PHE A 52 -18.09 -5.09 -4.93
C PHE A 52 -18.77 -4.75 -3.59
N TYR A 53 -18.88 -3.46 -3.26
CA TYR A 53 -19.35 -3.00 -1.95
C TYR A 53 -20.73 -3.57 -1.54
N PRO A 54 -21.78 -3.57 -2.39
CA PRO A 54 -23.08 -4.13 -2.04
C PRO A 54 -23.07 -5.64 -1.80
N ARG A 55 -22.04 -6.34 -2.30
CA ARG A 55 -21.88 -7.79 -2.21
C ARG A 55 -20.95 -8.20 -1.08
N GLY A 56 -20.35 -7.25 -0.37
CA GLY A 56 -19.33 -7.52 0.65
C GLY A 56 -18.04 -8.11 0.07
N LEU A 57 -17.79 -7.92 -1.22
CA LEU A 57 -16.58 -8.41 -1.89
C LEU A 57 -15.47 -7.35 -1.82
N THR A 58 -14.23 -7.82 -1.95
CA THR A 58 -13.03 -7.00 -2.07
C THR A 58 -12.28 -7.32 -3.37
N ALA A 59 -11.34 -6.46 -3.77
CA ALA A 59 -10.55 -6.68 -4.97
C ALA A 59 -9.57 -7.87 -4.89
N ILE A 60 -9.38 -8.43 -3.70
CA ILE A 60 -8.49 -9.58 -3.45
C ILE A 60 -9.29 -10.89 -3.47
N ASP A 61 -10.60 -10.82 -3.25
CA ASP A 61 -11.47 -12.00 -3.23
C ASP A 61 -11.57 -12.66 -4.61
N ASP A 62 -11.94 -13.94 -4.60
CA ASP A 62 -11.97 -14.74 -5.82
C ASP A 62 -13.11 -14.28 -6.75
N VAL A 63 -12.72 -13.55 -7.79
CA VAL A 63 -13.62 -12.85 -8.72
C VAL A 63 -14.18 -13.80 -9.80
N SER A 64 -14.70 -14.94 -9.37
CA SER A 64 -15.29 -15.94 -10.27
C SER A 64 -16.64 -15.47 -10.83
N GLN A 65 -17.09 -16.08 -11.93
CA GLN A 65 -18.41 -15.81 -12.50
C GLN A 65 -19.56 -16.00 -11.50
N LEU A 66 -19.41 -16.92 -10.53
CA LEU A 66 -20.40 -17.10 -9.46
C LEU A 66 -20.43 -15.93 -8.48
N ALA A 67 -19.27 -15.37 -8.12
CA ALA A 67 -19.18 -14.27 -7.16
C ALA A 67 -19.72 -12.94 -7.73
N LEU A 68 -19.55 -12.72 -9.05
CA LEU A 68 -19.97 -11.48 -9.69
C LEU A 68 -21.23 -11.54 -10.53
N GLY A 69 -21.73 -12.74 -10.84
CA GLY A 69 -22.78 -12.93 -11.85
C GLY A 69 -22.36 -12.50 -13.26
N SER A 70 -21.06 -12.23 -13.49
CA SER A 70 -20.50 -11.79 -14.76
C SER A 70 -19.04 -12.23 -14.89
N ARG A 71 -18.51 -12.24 -16.13
CA ARG A 71 -17.10 -12.57 -16.36
C ARG A 71 -16.19 -11.46 -15.81
N PRO A 72 -15.09 -11.81 -15.10
CA PRO A 72 -14.14 -10.82 -14.63
C PRO A 72 -13.55 -10.04 -15.80
N THR A 73 -13.57 -8.71 -15.68
CA THR A 73 -13.02 -7.79 -16.68
C THR A 73 -11.57 -7.42 -16.37
N MET A 74 -10.83 -6.85 -17.33
CA MET A 74 -9.46 -6.38 -17.11
C MET A 74 -9.32 -5.40 -15.93
N SER A 75 -10.35 -4.62 -15.63
CA SER A 75 -10.35 -3.71 -14.48
C SER A 75 -10.21 -4.46 -13.15
N HIS A 76 -10.82 -5.65 -13.03
CA HIS A 76 -10.74 -6.50 -11.85
C HIS A 76 -9.30 -6.98 -11.62
N VAL A 77 -8.68 -7.48 -12.70
CA VAL A 77 -7.29 -7.95 -12.68
C VAL A 77 -6.35 -6.81 -12.29
N THR A 78 -6.51 -5.63 -12.87
CA THR A 78 -5.65 -4.49 -12.54
C THR A 78 -5.83 -4.01 -11.10
N ALA A 79 -7.06 -3.97 -10.57
CA ALA A 79 -7.27 -3.61 -9.17
C ALA A 79 -6.65 -4.60 -8.20
N ARG A 80 -6.70 -5.91 -8.50
CA ARG A 80 -6.03 -6.91 -7.66
C ARG A 80 -4.52 -6.67 -7.63
N LEU A 81 -3.91 -6.45 -8.79
CA LEU A 81 -2.47 -6.14 -8.89
C LEU A 81 -2.09 -4.84 -8.15
N GLU A 82 -2.91 -3.79 -8.24
CA GLU A 82 -2.70 -2.54 -7.50
C GLU A 82 -2.79 -2.77 -5.99
N MET A 83 -3.75 -3.57 -5.53
CA MET A 83 -3.91 -3.93 -4.13
C MET A 83 -2.74 -4.79 -3.62
N GLU A 84 -2.29 -5.78 -4.39
CA GLU A 84 -1.12 -6.60 -4.08
C GLU A 84 0.16 -5.75 -3.94
N ARG A 85 0.35 -4.76 -4.82
CA ARG A 85 1.46 -3.80 -4.74
C ARG A 85 1.39 -2.95 -3.48
N LEU A 86 0.20 -2.44 -3.15
CA LEU A 86 -0.01 -1.65 -1.93
C LEU A 86 0.29 -2.47 -0.67
N MET A 87 -0.26 -3.69 -0.59
CA MET A 87 -0.02 -4.60 0.53
C MET A 87 1.48 -4.92 0.68
N THR A 88 2.16 -5.21 -0.43
CA THR A 88 3.60 -5.47 -0.44
C THR A 88 4.39 -4.26 0.07
N ALA A 89 4.06 -3.06 -0.38
CA ALA A 89 4.73 -1.83 0.06
C ALA A 89 4.57 -1.56 1.57
N ILE A 90 3.39 -1.83 2.12
CA ILE A 90 3.09 -1.72 3.55
C ILE A 90 3.85 -2.79 4.35
N MET A 91 3.81 -4.05 3.90
CA MET A 91 4.48 -5.17 4.56
C MET A 91 6.00 -5.02 4.60
N LEU A 92 6.64 -4.59 3.50
CA LEU A 92 8.07 -4.26 3.51
C LEU A 92 8.39 -3.16 4.53
N GLY A 93 7.47 -2.22 4.67
CA GLY A 93 7.54 -1.18 5.67
C GLY A 93 7.58 -1.65 7.10
N HIS A 94 6.71 -2.61 7.42
CA HIS A 94 6.66 -3.22 8.74
C HIS A 94 7.96 -3.95 9.09
N LEU A 95 8.56 -4.64 8.12
CA LEU A 95 9.83 -5.35 8.31
C LEU A 95 11.02 -4.41 8.56
N VAL A 96 11.07 -3.26 7.88
CA VAL A 96 12.12 -2.24 8.10
C VAL A 96 11.94 -1.51 9.43
N ALA A 97 10.69 -1.33 9.89
CA ALA A 97 10.39 -0.70 11.18
C ALA A 97 10.71 -1.60 12.39
N ARG A 98 10.91 -2.91 12.19
CA ARG A 98 11.32 -3.83 13.25
C ARG A 98 12.82 -3.66 13.49
N PRO A 99 13.28 -3.11 14.63
CA PRO A 99 14.70 -3.14 14.96
C PRO A 99 15.18 -4.60 14.99
N PRO A 100 16.41 -4.89 14.53
CA PRO A 100 16.94 -6.25 14.60
C PRO A 100 16.92 -6.69 16.06
N GLU A 101 16.21 -7.77 16.34
CA GLU A 101 16.24 -8.41 17.64
C GLU A 101 17.69 -8.80 17.93
N SER A 102 18.35 -8.07 18.84
CA SER A 102 19.62 -8.51 19.41
C SER A 102 19.30 -9.77 20.19
N SER A 103 19.58 -10.92 19.57
CA SER A 103 19.63 -12.21 20.25
C SER A 103 20.41 -12.02 21.55
N ASP A 104 19.72 -12.19 22.68
CA ASP A 104 20.31 -12.25 24.01
C ASP A 104 21.30 -13.42 24.06
N ALA A 105 22.52 -13.16 23.60
CA ALA A 105 23.70 -13.94 23.90
C ALA A 105 24.23 -13.46 25.25
N SER A 106 23.61 -13.87 26.36
CA SER A 106 24.26 -13.94 27.69
C SER A 106 23.30 -14.47 28.75
N ARG A 107 22.94 -15.75 28.71
CA ARG A 107 22.31 -16.42 29.86
C ARG A 107 22.51 -17.93 29.90
N ASP A 108 23.68 -18.42 29.47
CA ASP A 108 24.19 -19.76 29.81
C ASP A 108 25.68 -19.65 30.16
N ALA A 109 25.95 -18.95 31.26
CA ALA A 109 27.22 -18.98 31.98
C ALA A 109 26.91 -18.82 33.47
N ALA A 110 26.48 -19.90 34.10
CA ALA A 110 26.48 -20.12 35.55
C ALA A 110 26.44 -21.63 35.82
#